data_AF-A0A3N2R3Z5-F1
#
_entry.id   AF-A0A3N2R3Z5-F1
#
_cell.length_a   1.000
_cell.length_b   1.000
_cell.length_c   1.000
_cell.angle_alpha   90.00
_cell.angle_beta   90.00
_cell.angle_gamma   90.00
#
_symmetry.space_group_name_H-M   'P 1'
#
loop_
_entity.id
_entity.type
_entity.pdbx_description
1 polymer ?
#
loop_
_entity_poly.entity_id
_entity_poly.type
_entity_poly.pdbx_seq_one_letter_code
_entity_poly.pdbx_strand_id
1 'polypeptide(L)'
;MKESDWKKFKVIKEKAIERFCSQALEEFEEVISNTEEHVHNRYLLLYKLVRNRDKEMALIFDYHSRSKAAMQLTAMRARGLADESLLAGLSEEFLEQTDPKPFGWN
;
A
#
# COMPACT_ATOMS: atom_id res chain seq x y z
N MET A 1 19.27 -7.40 4.99
CA MET A 1 18.68 -6.20 5.65
C MET A 1 19.46 -5.86 6.91
N LYS A 2 19.95 -4.62 7.00
CA LYS A 2 20.69 -4.08 8.15
C LYS A 2 19.75 -3.40 9.16
N GLU A 3 20.24 -3.09 10.35
CA GLU A 3 19.43 -2.41 11.39
C GLU A 3 18.94 -1.03 10.95
N SER A 4 19.75 -0.30 10.17
CA SER A 4 19.38 0.99 9.57
C SER A 4 18.18 0.86 8.62
N ASP A 5 18.21 -0.16 7.74
CA ASP A 5 17.11 -0.46 6.82
C ASP A 5 15.83 -0.80 7.60
N TRP A 6 15.94 -1.57 8.68
CA TRP A 6 14.79 -1.92 9.51
C TRP A 6 14.14 -0.69 10.16
N LYS A 7 14.95 0.23 10.69
CA LYS A 7 14.43 1.48 11.27
C LYS A 7 13.72 2.32 10.21
N LYS A 8 14.32 2.45 9.03
CA LYS A 8 13.74 3.21 7.91
C LYS A 8 12.48 2.53 7.36
N PHE A 9 12.47 1.20 7.24
CA PHE A 9 11.31 0.41 6.81
C PHE A 9 10.07 0.68 7.68
N LYS A 10 10.22 0.78 9.01
CA LYS A 10 9.07 1.09 9.88
C LYS A 10 8.45 2.44 9.56
N VAL A 11 9.28 3.45 9.32
CA VAL A 11 8.82 4.79 8.90
C VAL A 11 8.14 4.73 7.54
N ILE A 12 8.71 4.00 6.59
CA ILE A 12 8.08 3.78 5.26
C ILE A 12 6.73 3.10 5.43
N LYS A 13 6.62 2.07 6.26
CA LYS A 13 5.38 1.33 6.52
C LYS A 13 4.29 2.25 7.06
N GLU A 14 4.61 3.09 8.04
CA GLU A 14 3.67 4.06 8.61
C GLU A 14 3.17 5.04 7.53
N LYS A 15 4.08 5.60 6.72
CA LYS A 15 3.71 6.50 5.62
C LYS A 15 2.93 5.83 4.49
N ALA A 16 3.25 4.58 4.18
CA ALA A 16 2.52 3.80 3.20
C ALA A 16 1.09 3.49 3.66
N ILE A 17 0.88 3.25 4.97
CA ILE A 17 -0.47 3.11 5.55
C ILE A 17 -1.25 4.42 5.42
N GLU A 18 -0.65 5.56 5.78
CA GLU A 18 -1.28 6.88 5.59
C GLU A 18 -1.70 7.08 4.13
N ARG A 19 -0.78 6.84 3.18
CA ARG A 19 -1.06 7.01 1.74
C ARG A 19 -2.16 6.06 1.24
N PHE A 20 -2.12 4.80 1.65
CA PHE A 20 -3.13 3.80 1.30
C PHE A 20 -4.51 4.23 1.80
N CYS A 21 -4.61 4.65 3.06
CA CYS A 21 -5.86 5.11 3.66
C CYS A 21 -6.40 6.35 2.92
N SER A 22 -5.55 7.32 2.57
CA SER A 22 -5.97 8.47 1.77
C SER A 22 -6.53 8.07 0.41
N GLN A 23 -5.86 7.18 -0.32
CA GLN A 23 -6.35 6.67 -1.62
C GLN A 23 -7.69 5.94 -1.49
N ALA A 24 -7.83 5.09 -0.47
CA ALA A 24 -9.09 4.38 -0.22
C ALA A 24 -10.24 5.36 0.09
N LEU A 25 -9.97 6.39 0.91
CA LEU A 25 -10.97 7.42 1.24
C LEU A 25 -11.37 8.25 0.01
N GLU A 26 -10.42 8.61 -0.84
CA GLU A 26 -10.69 9.29 -2.13
C GLU A 26 -11.63 8.44 -3.02
N GLU A 27 -11.34 7.16 -3.18
CA GLU A 27 -12.22 6.23 -3.94
C GLU A 27 -13.61 6.07 -3.33
N PHE A 28 -13.70 6.04 -2.00
CA PHE A 28 -14.99 5.95 -1.32
C PHE A 28 -15.82 7.21 -1.55
N GLU A 29 -15.18 8.39 -1.52
CA GLU A 29 -15.84 9.67 -1.78
C GLU A 29 -16.40 9.74 -3.20
N GLU A 30 -15.69 9.22 -4.20
CA GLU A 30 -16.19 9.13 -5.58
C GLU A 30 -17.50 8.32 -5.67
N VAL A 31 -17.58 7.21 -4.94
CA VAL A 31 -18.80 6.38 -4.90
C VAL A 31 -19.91 7.05 -4.10
N ILE A 32 -19.58 7.68 -2.98
CA ILE A 32 -20.55 8.35 -2.11
C ILE A 32 -21.16 9.55 -2.85
N SER A 33 -20.35 10.33 -3.56
CA SER A 33 -20.77 11.57 -4.22
C SER A 33 -21.46 11.38 -5.58
N ASN A 34 -21.45 10.18 -6.16
CA ASN A 34 -22.07 9.90 -7.47
C ASN A 34 -23.61 9.96 -7.45
N THR A 35 -24.19 11.15 -7.59
CA THR A 35 -25.65 11.35 -7.55
C THR A 35 -26.41 10.78 -8.74
N GLU A 36 -25.72 10.42 -9.83
CA GLU A 36 -26.33 9.79 -11.01
C GLU A 36 -26.72 8.33 -10.76
N GLU A 37 -26.14 7.69 -9.73
CA GLU A 37 -26.43 6.30 -9.35
C GLU A 37 -27.42 6.21 -8.18
N HIS A 38 -28.29 5.19 -8.24
CA HIS A 38 -29.28 4.95 -7.19
C HIS A 38 -28.60 4.70 -5.84
N VAL A 39 -29.14 5.31 -4.77
CA VAL A 39 -28.51 5.32 -3.44
C VAL A 39 -28.19 3.92 -2.89
N HIS A 40 -29.07 2.95 -3.12
CA HIS A 40 -28.84 1.56 -2.70
C HIS A 40 -27.67 0.90 -3.45
N ASN A 41 -27.48 1.23 -4.74
CA ASN A 41 -26.38 0.68 -5.54
C ASN A 41 -25.05 1.28 -5.09
N ARG A 42 -25.01 2.59 -4.81
CA ARG A 42 -23.85 3.24 -4.19
C ARG A 42 -23.47 2.59 -2.85
N TYR A 43 -24.46 2.34 -1.99
CA TYR A 43 -24.23 1.66 -0.71
C TYR A 43 -23.59 0.27 -0.89
N LEU A 44 -24.14 -0.56 -1.79
CA LEU A 44 -23.59 -1.89 -2.05
C LEU A 44 -22.19 -1.86 -2.68
N LEU A 45 -21.93 -0.90 -3.57
CA LEU A 45 -20.62 -0.72 -4.19
C LEU A 45 -19.58 -0.29 -3.14
N LEU A 46 -19.90 0.70 -2.31
CA LEU A 46 -19.04 1.15 -1.22
C LEU A 46 -18.70 0.01 -0.27
N TYR A 47 -19.71 -0.79 0.13
CA TYR A 47 -19.48 -1.95 0.99
C TYR A 47 -18.46 -2.92 0.39
N LYS A 48 -18.59 -3.24 -0.91
CA LYS A 48 -17.63 -4.12 -1.60
C LYS A 48 -16.23 -3.50 -1.66
N LEU A 49 -16.12 -2.20 -1.96
CA LEU A 49 -14.85 -1.48 -2.02
C LEU A 49 -14.13 -1.50 -0.67
N VAL A 50 -14.82 -1.16 0.42
CA VAL A 50 -14.27 -1.22 1.78
C VAL A 50 -13.73 -2.62 2.09
N ARG A 51 -14.52 -3.67 1.79
CA ARG A 51 -14.11 -5.07 2.01
C ARG A 51 -12.88 -5.47 1.17
N ASN A 52 -12.74 -4.93 -0.03
CA ASN A 52 -11.59 -5.21 -0.90
C ASN A 52 -10.33 -4.48 -0.42
N ARG A 53 -10.46 -3.19 -0.06
CA ARG A 53 -9.36 -2.39 0.49
C ARG A 53 -8.86 -2.94 1.82
N ASP A 54 -9.75 -3.39 2.70
CA ASP A 54 -9.39 -4.03 3.97
C ASP A 54 -8.56 -5.32 3.75
N LYS A 55 -8.98 -6.18 2.82
CA LYS A 55 -8.20 -7.37 2.44
C LYS A 55 -6.83 -7.01 1.88
N GLU A 56 -6.76 -5.99 1.04
CA GLU A 56 -5.50 -5.53 0.47
C GLU A 56 -4.57 -4.96 1.54
N MET A 57 -5.10 -4.14 2.46
CA MET A 57 -4.35 -3.62 3.61
C MET A 57 -3.75 -4.76 4.44
N ALA A 58 -4.55 -5.77 4.77
CA ALA A 58 -4.10 -6.94 5.52
C ALA A 58 -2.95 -7.68 4.79
N LEU A 59 -3.09 -7.90 3.48
CA LEU A 59 -2.07 -8.55 2.66
C LEU A 59 -0.74 -7.77 2.61
N ILE A 60 -0.78 -6.45 2.69
CA ILE A 60 0.43 -5.62 2.64
C ILE A 60 1.03 -5.43 4.04
N PHE A 61 0.21 -5.20 5.07
CA PHE A 61 0.67 -4.58 6.32
C PHE A 61 0.61 -5.47 7.57
N ASP A 62 -0.13 -6.57 7.61
CA ASP A 62 -0.33 -7.36 8.85
C ASP A 62 0.90 -8.15 9.32
N TYR A 63 1.97 -8.16 8.54
CA TYR A 63 3.23 -8.77 8.96
C TYR A 63 4.06 -7.80 9.82
N HIS A 64 4.58 -8.31 10.93
CA HIS A 64 5.36 -7.55 11.93
C HIS A 64 6.84 -7.98 12.03
N SER A 65 7.29 -8.94 11.22
CA SER A 65 8.65 -9.49 11.32
C SER A 65 9.62 -8.88 10.29
N ARG A 66 10.90 -8.82 10.66
CA ARG A 66 12.01 -8.45 9.77
C ARG A 66 12.10 -9.34 8.53
N SER A 67 11.81 -10.63 8.68
CA SER A 67 11.81 -11.60 7.58
C SER A 67 10.73 -11.34 6.53
N LYS A 68 9.69 -10.58 6.86
CA LYS A 68 8.61 -10.19 5.93
C LYS A 68 8.79 -8.79 5.35
N ALA A 69 9.71 -7.98 5.90
CA ALA A 69 9.92 -6.59 5.49
C ALA A 69 10.20 -6.44 4.00
N ALA A 70 11.02 -7.31 3.41
CA ALA A 70 11.34 -7.27 1.98
C ALA A 70 10.08 -7.45 1.11
N MET A 71 9.28 -8.48 1.42
CA MET A 71 8.02 -8.77 0.73
C MET A 71 7.02 -7.59 0.86
N GLN A 72 6.89 -7.04 2.06
CA GLN A 72 6.01 -5.88 2.30
C GLN A 72 6.49 -4.65 1.53
N LEU A 73 7.81 -4.38 1.51
CA LEU A 73 8.36 -3.24 0.79
C LEU A 73 8.19 -3.38 -0.72
N THR A 74 8.39 -4.58 -1.28
CA THR A 74 8.06 -4.85 -2.69
C THR A 74 6.58 -4.58 -2.98
N ALA A 75 5.67 -5.05 -2.11
CA ALA A 75 4.24 -4.82 -2.28
C ALA A 75 3.85 -3.34 -2.20
N MET A 76 4.48 -2.58 -1.29
CA MET A 76 4.31 -1.14 -1.15
C MET A 76 4.80 -0.39 -2.41
N ARG A 77 6.00 -0.73 -2.90
CA ARG A 77 6.58 -0.12 -4.11
C ARG A 77 5.76 -0.44 -5.36
N ALA A 78 5.34 -1.69 -5.55
CA ALA A 78 4.52 -2.11 -6.68
C ALA A 78 3.16 -1.38 -6.75
N ARG A 79 2.65 -0.91 -5.61
CA ARG A 79 1.38 -0.18 -5.49
C ARG A 79 1.55 1.34 -5.44
N GLY A 80 2.78 1.84 -5.61
CA GLY A 80 3.07 3.27 -5.51
C GLY A 80 2.82 3.88 -4.13
N LEU A 81 2.86 3.06 -3.07
CA LEU A 81 2.66 3.49 -1.68
C LEU A 81 3.96 4.00 -1.02
N ALA A 82 5.10 3.77 -1.67
CA ALA A 82 6.41 4.26 -1.25
C ALA A 82 7.12 4.85 -2.47
N ASP A 83 7.20 6.18 -2.53
CA ASP A 83 7.93 6.89 -3.58
C ASP A 83 9.44 6.91 -3.32
N GLU A 84 10.22 7.38 -4.31
CA GLU A 84 11.68 7.45 -4.22
C GLU A 84 12.18 8.28 -3.02
N SER A 85 11.41 9.30 -2.60
CA SER A 85 11.78 10.12 -1.43
C SER A 85 11.67 9.33 -0.12
N LEU A 86 10.66 8.45 -0.01
CA LEU A 86 10.50 7.55 1.12
C LEU A 86 11.55 6.45 1.12
N LEU A 87 11.99 6.00 -0.05
CA LEU A 87 13.04 4.99 -0.20
C LEU A 87 14.44 5.54 0.11
N ALA A 88 14.64 6.85 0.02
CA ALA A 88 15.92 7.50 0.31
C ALA A 88 16.48 7.13 1.70
N GLY A 89 17.73 6.66 1.71
CA GLY A 89 18.44 6.23 2.91
C GLY A 89 18.34 4.74 3.24
N LEU A 90 17.61 3.94 2.44
CA LEU A 90 17.78 2.49 2.43
C LEU A 90 19.11 2.12 1.77
N SER A 91 19.68 0.98 2.18
CA SER A 91 20.84 0.43 1.49
C SER A 91 20.52 -0.05 0.08
N GLU A 92 21.48 0.05 -0.82
CA GLU A 92 21.39 -0.44 -2.20
C GLU A 92 20.96 -1.91 -2.27
N GLU A 93 21.59 -2.78 -1.45
CA GLU A 93 21.23 -4.20 -1.33
C GLU A 93 19.73 -4.40 -1.04
N PHE A 94 19.15 -3.60 -0.13
CA PHE A 94 17.73 -3.74 0.22
C PHE A 94 16.81 -3.11 -0.83
N LEU A 95 17.25 -2.04 -1.51
CA LEU A 95 16.54 -1.46 -2.64
C LEU A 95 16.48 -2.43 -3.82
N GLU A 96 17.59 -3.09 -4.16
CA GLU A 96 17.64 -4.11 -5.20
C GLU A 96 16.81 -5.34 -4.85
N GLN A 97 16.90 -5.82 -3.59
CA GLN A 97 16.12 -6.96 -3.11
C GLN A 97 14.61 -6.72 -3.22
N THR A 98 14.18 -5.46 -3.05
CA THR A 98 12.76 -5.10 -2.97
C THR A 98 12.24 -4.40 -4.20
N ASP A 99 13.06 -4.25 -5.23
CA ASP A 99 12.67 -3.69 -6.51
C ASP A 99 11.53 -4.53 -7.08
N PRO A 100 10.32 -3.96 -7.29
CA PRO A 100 9.27 -4.63 -8.01
C PRO A 100 9.69 -4.70 -9.48
N LYS A 101 10.58 -5.64 -9.82
CA LYS A 101 10.93 -5.95 -11.20
C LYS A 101 9.62 -6.05 -11.99
N PRO A 102 9.58 -5.60 -13.26
CA PRO A 102 8.45 -5.86 -14.12
C PRO A 102 8.40 -7.36 -14.40
N PHE A 103 7.84 -8.14 -13.47
CA PHE A 103 7.15 -9.35 -13.86
C PHE A 103 6.04 -8.87 -14.78
N GLY A 104 6.15 -9.21 -16.06
CA GLY A 104 5.32 -8.69 -17.14
C GLY A 104 3.82 -8.86 -16.91
N TRP A 105 3.25 -7.95 -16.13
CA TRP A 105 1.85 -7.63 -16.08
C TRP A 105 1.67 -6.41 -17.00
N ASN A 106 1.61 -6.71 -18.30
CA ASN A 106 0.87 -5.92 -19.29
C ASN A 106 -0.60 -6.35 -19.24
#